data_AF-H3G7T1-F1
#
_entry.id   AF-H3G7T1-F1
#
_cell.length_a   1.000
_cell.length_b   1.000
_cell.length_c   1.000
_cell.angle_alpha   90.00
_cell.angle_beta   90.00
_cell.angle_gamma   90.00
#
_symmetry.space_group_name_H-M   'P 1'
#
loop_
_entity.id
_entity.type
_entity.pdbx_description
1 polymer ?
#
loop_
_entity_poly.entity_id
_entity_poly.type
_entity_poly.pdbx_seq_one_letter_code
_entity_poly.pdbx_strand_id
1 'polypeptide(L)'
;VGFVSPYKEQVRVLRQEITRSGIPASVSIEVNTVDGFQGREKDVIVFSCVRSSRRGGIGFLRDIRRLNVAITRARFCLYVIGNVNTLV
;
A
#
# COMPACT_ATOMS: atom_id res chain seq x y z
N VAL A 1 -1.18 11.16 5.53
CA VAL A 1 -0.70 10.26 4.45
C VAL A 1 -1.19 8.84 4.70
N GLY A 2 -1.56 8.08 3.67
CA GLY A 2 -1.97 6.68 3.82
C GLY A 2 -0.95 5.71 3.19
N PHE A 3 -0.58 4.65 3.91
CA PHE A 3 0.20 3.54 3.40
C PHE A 3 -0.71 2.32 3.26
N VAL A 4 -0.76 1.76 2.04
CA VAL A 4 -1.67 0.67 1.70
C VAL A 4 -0.85 -0.49 1.15
N SER A 5 -1.18 -1.71 1.60
CA SER A 5 -0.60 -2.93 1.02
C SER A 5 -1.63 -4.06 0.96
N PRO A 6 -1.58 -4.94 -0.05
CA PRO A 6 -2.48 -6.08 -0.11
C PRO A 6 -2.20 -7.15 0.94
N TYR A 7 -1.01 -7.14 1.57
CA TYR A 7 -0.57 -8.20 2.47
C TYR A 7 -0.52 -7.71 3.93
N LYS A 8 -1.20 -8.41 4.84
CA LYS A 8 -1.24 -8.08 6.27
C LYS A 8 0.16 -8.02 6.90
N GLU A 9 1.06 -8.91 6.47
CA GLU A 9 2.42 -8.92 6.98
C GLU A 9 3.22 -7.68 6.57
N GLN A 10 3.02 -7.19 5.34
CA GLN A 10 3.62 -5.92 4.92
C GLN A 10 3.06 -4.74 5.72
N VAL A 11 1.75 -4.74 6.02
CA VAL A 11 1.14 -3.71 6.89
C VAL A 11 1.80 -3.71 8.27
N ARG A 12 2.07 -4.89 8.84
CA ARG A 12 2.78 -5.04 10.12
C ARG A 12 4.18 -4.43 10.06
N VAL A 13 4.96 -4.79 9.03
CA VAL A 13 6.32 -4.27 8.82
C VAL A 13 6.31 -2.75 8.62
N LEU A 14 5.44 -2.22 7.76
CA LEU A 14 5.32 -0.78 7.51
C LEU A 14 5.02 0.01 8.78
N ARG A 15 4.13 -0.49 9.66
CA ARG A 15 3.87 0.16 10.95
C ARG A 15 5.13 0.22 11.83
N GLN A 16 5.90 -0.87 11.88
CA GLN A 16 7.15 -0.91 12.64
C GLN A 16 8.18 0.07 12.10
N GLU A 17 8.35 0.13 10.78
CA GLU A 17 9.29 1.04 10.12
C GLU A 17 8.88 2.50 10.26
N ILE A 18 7.58 2.82 10.22
CA ILE A 18 7.09 4.18 10.48
C ILE A 18 7.40 4.60 11.92
N THR A 19 7.18 3.73 12.91
CA THR A 19 7.57 4.03 14.30
C THR A 19 9.08 4.26 14.43
N ARG A 20 9.90 3.47 13.72
CA ARG A 20 11.37 3.61 13.73
C ARG A 20 11.90 4.83 12.99
N SER A 21 11.16 5.33 12.00
CA SER A 21 11.59 6.44 11.14
C SER A 21 11.75 7.78 11.87
N GLY A 22 11.27 7.91 13.10
CA GLY A 22 11.33 9.16 13.86
C GLY A 22 10.37 10.24 13.36
N ILE A 23 9.42 9.89 12.48
CA ILE A 23 8.37 10.81 12.04
C ILE A 23 7.59 11.30 13.27
N PRO A 24 7.39 12.62 13.45
CA PRO A 24 6.65 13.16 14.58
C PRO A 24 5.22 12.60 14.65
N ALA A 25 4.74 12.33 15.86
CA ALA A 25 3.36 11.84 16.09
C ALA A 25 2.28 12.84 15.64
N SER A 26 2.62 14.12 15.45
CA SER A 26 1.74 15.13 14.87
C SER A 26 1.43 14.88 13.39
N VAL A 27 2.24 14.08 12.69
CA VAL A 27 1.99 13.69 11.31
C VAL A 27 1.00 12.54 11.29
N SER A 28 -0.22 12.81 10.81
CA SER A 28 -1.25 11.78 10.67
C SER A 28 -0.89 10.77 9.57
N ILE A 29 -0.47 9.58 9.99
CA ILE A 29 -0.17 8.45 9.12
C ILE A 29 -1.13 7.30 9.41
N GLU A 30 -1.76 6.79 8.35
CA GLU A 30 -2.62 5.60 8.43
C GLU A 30 -2.00 4.47 7.62
N VAL A 31 -1.89 3.28 8.21
CA VAL A 31 -1.32 2.10 7.55
C VAL A 31 -2.32 0.97 7.62
N ASN A 32 -2.79 0.48 6.47
CA ASN A 32 -3.77 -0.60 6.44
C ASN A 32 -3.69 -1.47 5.19
N THR A 33 -4.47 -2.54 5.19
CA THR A 33 -4.71 -3.34 3.99
C THR A 33 -5.65 -2.61 3.03
N VAL A 34 -5.69 -3.05 1.77
CA VAL A 34 -6.66 -2.56 0.78
C VAL A 34 -8.09 -2.64 1.31
N ASP A 35 -8.49 -3.82 1.81
CA ASP A 35 -9.83 -4.04 2.36
C ASP A 35 -10.08 -3.13 3.58
N GLY A 36 -9.07 -2.92 4.43
CA GLY A 36 -9.15 -2.00 5.57
C GLY A 36 -9.30 -0.53 5.18
N PHE A 37 -8.89 -0.14 3.98
CA PHE A 37 -8.98 1.23 3.45
C PHE A 37 -10.27 1.50 2.68
N GLN A 38 -11.16 0.52 2.53
CA GLN A 38 -12.40 0.69 1.79
C GLN A 38 -13.26 1.81 2.40
N GLY A 39 -13.74 2.73 1.56
CA GLY A 39 -14.55 3.88 1.99
C GLY A 39 -13.78 5.01 2.70
N ARG A 40 -12.44 4.91 2.82
CA ARG A 40 -11.57 5.96 3.37
C ARG A 40 -10.69 6.55 2.28
N GLU A 41 -10.39 7.84 2.36
CA GLU A 41 -9.51 8.52 1.41
C GLU A 41 -8.41 9.30 2.13
N LYS A 42 -7.30 9.56 1.44
CA LYS A 42 -6.22 10.45 1.90
C LYS A 42 -5.72 11.32 0.76
N ASP A 43 -5.14 12.45 1.13
CA ASP A 43 -4.52 13.37 0.18
C ASP A 43 -3.39 12.70 -0.62
N VAL A 44 -2.57 11.91 0.07
CA VAL A 44 -1.48 11.12 -0.51
C VAL A 44 -1.60 9.66 -0.09
N ILE A 45 -1.52 8.75 -1.04
CA ILE A 45 -1.44 7.29 -0.83
C ILE A 45 -0.10 6.76 -1.34
N VAL A 46 0.50 5.88 -0.54
CA VAL A 46 1.67 5.09 -0.86
C VAL A 46 1.25 3.62 -0.90
N PHE A 47 1.18 3.04 -2.10
CA PHE A 47 0.75 1.66 -2.32
C PHE A 47 1.95 0.73 -2.53
N SER A 48 2.11 -0.26 -1.66
CA SER A 48 3.17 -1.27 -1.75
C SER A 48 2.64 -2.58 -2.32
N CYS A 49 3.12 -2.95 -3.51
CA CYS A 49 2.73 -4.17 -4.22
C CYS A 49 3.34 -5.45 -3.61
N VAL A 50 4.44 -5.32 -2.87
CA VAL A 50 5.19 -6.38 -2.14
C VAL A 50 5.85 -7.45 -3.02
N ARG A 51 5.10 -8.02 -3.96
CA ARG A 51 5.52 -9.19 -4.73
C ARG A 51 6.72 -8.86 -5.60
N SER A 52 7.76 -9.68 -5.44
CA SER A 52 9.01 -9.62 -6.19
C SER A 52 9.52 -11.04 -6.40
N SER A 53 9.07 -11.69 -7.49
CA SER A 53 9.39 -13.09 -7.82
C SER A 53 9.89 -13.20 -9.25
N ARG A 54 10.97 -13.95 -9.47
CA ARG A 54 11.53 -14.22 -10.80
C ARG A 54 10.63 -15.11 -11.67
N ARG A 55 9.75 -15.92 -11.05
CA ARG A 55 8.79 -16.79 -11.77
C ARG A 55 7.47 -16.07 -12.09
N GLY A 56 7.40 -14.75 -11.87
CA GLY A 56 6.18 -13.97 -11.99
C GLY A 56 5.16 -14.28 -10.89
N GLY A 57 3.94 -13.78 -11.09
CA GLY A 57 2.79 -14.04 -10.23
C GLY A 57 2.51 -12.93 -9.23
N ILE A 58 1.59 -12.04 -9.61
CA ILE A 58 1.14 -10.89 -8.83
C ILE A 58 0.21 -11.27 -7.65
N GLY A 59 -0.27 -12.52 -7.61
CA GLY A 59 -1.07 -13.06 -6.51
C GLY A 59 -2.32 -12.24 -6.25
N PHE A 60 -2.42 -11.66 -5.05
CA PHE A 60 -3.57 -10.88 -4.58
C PHE A 60 -3.86 -9.65 -5.46
N LEU A 61 -2.85 -9.14 -6.17
CA LEU A 61 -3.01 -8.05 -7.12
C LEU A 61 -3.78 -8.45 -8.40
N ARG A 62 -4.05 -9.75 -8.63
CA ARG A 62 -4.91 -10.20 -9.73
C ARG A 62 -6.37 -9.78 -9.54
N ASP A 63 -6.80 -9.48 -8.31
CA ASP A 63 -8.15 -8.99 -8.08
C ASP A 63 -8.23 -7.50 -8.46
N ILE A 64 -8.72 -7.25 -9.68
CA ILE A 64 -8.89 -5.91 -10.24
C ILE A 64 -9.76 -5.03 -9.34
N ARG A 65 -10.75 -5.59 -8.63
CA ARG A 65 -11.63 -4.80 -7.75
C ARG A 65 -10.83 -4.24 -6.58
N ARG A 66 -9.93 -5.05 -6.01
CA ARG A 66 -9.05 -4.62 -4.92
C ARG A 66 -7.99 -3.64 -5.41
N LEU A 67 -7.45 -3.85 -6.61
CA LEU A 67 -6.55 -2.87 -7.23
C LEU A 67 -7.26 -1.52 -7.43
N ASN A 68 -8.49 -1.52 -7.94
CA ASN A 68 -9.30 -0.33 -8.12
C ASN A 68 -9.53 0.41 -6.81
N VAL A 69 -9.82 -0.30 -5.72
CA VAL A 69 -9.90 0.31 -4.38
C VAL A 69 -8.58 0.98 -4.06
N ALA A 70 -7.45 0.26 -4.12
CA ALA A 70 -6.13 0.76 -3.74
C ALA A 70 -5.71 2.03 -4.51
N ILE A 71 -5.94 2.09 -5.82
CA ILE A 71 -5.51 3.22 -6.66
C ILE A 71 -6.45 4.43 -6.60
N THR A 72 -7.70 4.26 -6.19
CA THR A 72 -8.70 5.33 -6.12
C THR A 72 -8.82 5.97 -4.73
N ARG A 73 -7.96 5.62 -3.77
CA ARG A 73 -8.00 6.21 -2.42
C ARG A 73 -7.26 7.54 -2.29
N ALA A 74 -6.49 7.94 -3.31
CA ALA A 74 -5.69 9.16 -3.31
C ALA A 74 -6.48 10.35 -3.87
N ARG A 75 -6.52 11.47 -3.14
CA ARG A 75 -7.17 12.71 -3.62
C ARG A 75 -6.25 13.57 -4.48
N PHE A 76 -4.94 13.60 -4.17
CA PHE A 76 -3.97 14.43 -4.89
C PHE A 76 -2.83 13.60 -5.50
N CYS A 77 -2.25 12.66 -4.76
CA CYS A 77 -1.08 11.92 -5.25
C CYS A 77 -1.08 10.44 -4.85
N LEU A 78 -0.74 9.57 -5.80
CA LEU A 78 -0.57 8.14 -5.59
C LEU A 78 0.85 7.73 -5.96
N TYR A 79 1.59 7.19 -4.98
CA TYR A 79 2.89 6.55 -5.20
C TYR A 79 2.71 5.03 -5.20
N VAL A 80 3.20 4.35 -6.23
CA VAL A 80 3.16 2.88 -6.34
C VAL A 80 4.58 2.32 -6.27
N ILE A 81 4.82 1.43 -5.32
CA ILE A 81 6.10 0.76 -5.13
C ILE A 81 5.94 -0.73 -5.45
N GLY A 82 6.64 -1.19 -6.48
CA GLY A 82 6.60 -2.57 -6.91
C GLY A 82 7.80 -2.96 -7.77
N ASN A 83 7.96 -4.26 -8.00
CA ASN A 83 8.97 -4.78 -8.91
C ASN A 83 8.38 -4.94 -10.30
N VAL A 84 8.88 -4.18 -11.27
CA VAL A 84 8.41 -4.19 -12.66
C VAL A 84 8.46 -5.59 -13.26
N ASN A 85 9.53 -6.36 -13.02
CA ASN A 85 9.69 -7.71 -13.57
C ASN A 85 8.68 -8.73 -13.00
N THR A 86 8.04 -8.41 -11.87
CA THR A 86 7.01 -9.27 -11.26
C THR A 86 5.59 -8.84 -11.60
N LEU A 87 5.40 -7.56 -11.92
CA LEU A 87 4.11 -6.94 -12.20
C LEU A 87 3.74 -6.89 -13.70
N VAL A 88 4.56 -7.51 -14.55
CA VAL A 88 4.25 -7.80 -15.95
C VAL A 88 3.27 -8.96 -16.10
#